data_AF-A0A7C4LC98-F1
#
_entry.id   AF-A0A7C4LC98-F1
#
_cell.length_a   1.000
_cell.length_b   1.000
_cell.length_c   1.000
_cell.angle_alpha   90.00
_cell.angle_beta   90.00
_cell.angle_gamma   90.00
#
_symmetry.space_group_name_H-M   'P 1'
#
loop_
_entity.id
_entity.type
_entity.pdbx_description
1 polymer ?
#
loop_
_entity_poly.entity_id
_entity_poly.type
_entity_poly.pdbx_seq_one_letter_code
_entity_poly.pdbx_strand_id
1 'polypeptide(L)'
;MLSFSSVTTAERNWAAAAHLSALLTVAAGWATGGVGAVVALLAPLSLYVFFRERAPYVAYHALQATVFQAGGAVLYVLTAVVLAGAVVFSWAAAALLGVVVIGLALLPVAVAVTVLAIVFLVVAPLAGLAYVLRGAYLAARGEGFEYPLFGGLVARSLGFAGVNWLA
;
A
#
# COMPACT_ATOMS: atom_id res chain seq x y z
N MET A 1 24.36 -6.85 -13.25
CA MET A 1 23.52 -6.43 -12.11
C MET A 1 23.88 -4.99 -11.79
N LEU A 2 22.88 -4.11 -11.73
CA LEU A 2 23.11 -2.74 -11.27
C LEU A 2 23.38 -2.75 -9.76
N SER A 3 24.45 -2.07 -9.35
CA SER A 3 24.77 -1.82 -7.95
C SER A 3 24.85 -0.32 -7.73
N PHE A 4 24.46 0.16 -6.55
CA PHE A 4 24.45 1.59 -6.24
C PHE A 4 25.85 2.10 -5.90
N SER A 5 26.78 2.03 -6.86
CA SER A 5 28.14 2.53 -6.68
C SER A 5 28.12 4.05 -6.79
N SER A 6 27.99 4.70 -5.62
CA SER A 6 27.84 6.15 -5.38
C SER A 6 26.45 6.72 -5.69
N VAL A 7 25.66 6.95 -4.64
CA VAL A 7 24.36 7.65 -4.70
C VAL A 7 24.52 9.04 -4.10
N THR A 8 24.15 10.06 -4.87
CA THR A 8 24.21 11.46 -4.41
C THR A 8 23.14 11.76 -3.36
N THR A 9 23.35 12.78 -2.53
CA THR A 9 22.32 13.24 -1.58
C THR A 9 21.01 13.61 -2.28
N ALA A 10 21.08 14.20 -3.48
CA ALA A 10 19.90 14.55 -4.26
C ALA A 10 19.09 13.31 -4.67
N GLU A 11 19.75 12.25 -5.15
CA GLU A 11 19.09 10.99 -5.49
C GLU A 11 18.48 10.31 -4.26
N ARG A 12 19.17 10.33 -3.12
CA ARG A 12 18.62 9.82 -1.84
C ARG A 12 17.34 10.54 -1.44
N ASN A 13 17.33 11.87 -1.56
CA ASN A 13 16.15 12.68 -1.24
C ASN A 13 14.98 12.39 -2.20
N TRP A 14 15.24 12.27 -3.50
CA TRP A 14 14.20 11.94 -4.48
C TRP A 14 13.64 10.52 -4.32
N ALA A 15 14.51 9.55 -4.02
CA ALA A 15 14.09 8.18 -3.72
C ALA A 15 13.21 8.12 -2.45
N ALA A 16 13.62 8.82 -1.39
CA ALA A 16 12.81 8.94 -0.17
C ALA A 16 11.47 9.65 -0.43
N ALA A 17 11.47 10.73 -1.21
CA ALA A 17 10.27 11.45 -1.62
C ALA A 17 9.30 10.55 -2.40
N ALA A 18 9.80 9.64 -3.22
CA ALA A 18 8.95 8.69 -3.94
C ALA A 18 8.18 7.78 -2.99
N HIS A 19 8.78 7.30 -1.90
CA HIS A 19 8.05 6.57 -0.86
C HIS A 19 7.08 7.49 -0.11
N LEU A 20 7.54 8.66 0.36
CA LEU A 20 6.73 9.60 1.12
C LEU A 20 5.54 10.16 0.35
N SER A 21 5.53 10.06 -0.98
CA SER A 21 4.35 10.37 -1.81
C SER A 21 3.10 9.58 -1.37
N ALA A 22 3.24 8.43 -0.71
CA ALA A 22 2.09 7.70 -0.17
C ALA A 22 1.34 8.49 0.93
N LEU A 23 2.00 9.43 1.63
CA LEU A 23 1.33 10.34 2.55
C LEU A 23 0.35 11.25 1.81
N LEU A 24 0.74 11.73 0.62
CA LEU A 24 -0.15 12.49 -0.26
C LEU A 24 -1.32 11.61 -0.70
N THR A 25 -1.07 10.35 -1.06
CA THR A 25 -2.12 9.38 -1.42
C THR A 25 -3.13 9.17 -0.31
N VAL A 26 -2.67 9.00 0.94
CA VAL A 26 -3.55 8.87 2.10
C VAL A 26 -4.34 10.16 2.36
N ALA A 27 -3.67 11.31 2.40
CA ALA A 27 -4.30 12.60 2.68
C ALA A 27 -5.34 12.98 1.61
N ALA A 28 -4.99 12.84 0.32
CA ALA A 28 -5.88 13.12 -0.79
C ALA A 28 -7.04 12.12 -0.84
N GLY A 29 -6.77 10.84 -0.61
CA GLY A 29 -7.79 9.80 -0.50
C GLY A 29 -8.81 10.12 0.59
N TRP A 30 -8.34 10.45 1.79
CA TRP A 30 -9.23 10.80 2.90
C TRP A 30 -10.06 12.06 2.63
N ALA A 31 -9.44 13.12 2.08
CA ALA A 31 -10.11 14.39 1.79
C ALA A 31 -11.20 14.30 0.70
N THR A 32 -11.19 13.26 -0.13
CA THR A 32 -12.04 13.16 -1.33
C THR A 32 -12.87 11.89 -1.39
N GLY A 33 -12.90 11.08 -0.32
CA GLY A 33 -13.59 9.78 -0.32
C GLY A 33 -12.96 8.75 -1.26
N GLY A 34 -11.65 8.86 -1.51
CA GLY A 34 -10.84 7.89 -2.25
C GLY A 34 -10.38 8.35 -3.63
N VAL A 35 -11.09 9.27 -4.28
CA VAL A 35 -10.77 9.72 -5.66
C VAL A 35 -9.38 10.33 -5.77
N GLY A 36 -9.02 11.17 -4.80
CA GLY A 36 -7.73 11.85 -4.72
C GLY A 36 -6.56 10.89 -4.53
N ALA A 37 -6.77 9.70 -3.96
CA ALA A 37 -5.73 8.68 -3.87
C ALA A 37 -5.28 8.21 -5.26
N VAL A 38 -6.22 8.10 -6.22
CA VAL A 38 -5.91 7.70 -7.60
C VAL A 38 -5.04 8.74 -8.30
N VAL A 39 -5.34 10.03 -8.09
CA VAL A 39 -4.54 11.12 -8.65
C VAL A 39 -3.16 11.19 -8.00
N ALA A 40 -3.08 11.00 -6.68
CA ALA A 40 -1.83 11.03 -5.94
C ALA A 40 -0.86 9.89 -6.31
N LEU A 41 -1.36 8.73 -6.77
CA LEU A 41 -0.54 7.65 -7.33
C LEU A 41 0.31 8.10 -8.54
N LEU A 42 -0.07 9.18 -9.20
CA LEU A 42 0.72 9.74 -10.29
C LEU A 42 2.04 10.32 -9.80
N ALA A 43 2.16 10.73 -8.53
CA ALA A 43 3.39 11.31 -7.99
C ALA A 43 4.60 10.35 -8.08
N PRO A 44 4.60 9.14 -7.48
CA PRO A 44 5.73 8.21 -7.60
C PRO A 44 5.91 7.73 -9.05
N LEU A 45 4.82 7.56 -9.81
CA LEU A 45 4.91 7.15 -11.22
C LEU A 45 5.62 8.22 -12.08
N SER A 46 5.32 9.49 -11.83
CA SER A 46 5.94 10.62 -12.53
C SER A 46 7.43 10.69 -12.21
N LEU A 47 7.82 10.43 -10.95
CA LEU A 47 9.23 10.31 -10.58
C LEU A 47 9.90 9.15 -11.30
N TYR A 48 9.26 7.98 -11.41
CA TYR A 48 9.82 6.86 -12.17
C TYR A 48 10.03 7.23 -13.65
N VAL A 49 9.02 7.77 -14.32
CA VAL A 49 9.10 8.16 -15.74
C VAL A 49 10.15 9.24 -15.96
N PHE A 50 10.29 10.19 -15.03
CA PHE A 50 11.27 11.26 -15.12
C PHE A 50 12.70 10.76 -14.86
N PHE A 51 12.91 9.83 -13.94
CA PHE A 51 14.25 9.41 -13.53
C PHE A 51 14.75 8.09 -14.14
N ARG A 52 13.90 7.31 -14.85
CA ARG A 52 14.24 5.99 -15.41
C ARG A 52 15.50 5.94 -16.27
N GLU A 53 15.87 7.03 -16.95
CA GLU A 53 17.07 7.10 -17.79
C GLU A 53 18.19 7.97 -17.17
N ARG A 54 17.92 8.60 -16.01
CA ARG A 54 18.80 9.63 -15.42
C ARG A 54 19.45 9.18 -14.13
N ALA A 55 18.69 8.48 -13.28
CA ALA A 55 19.11 8.09 -11.95
C ALA A 55 18.51 6.71 -11.60
N PRO A 56 19.23 5.60 -11.88
CA PRO A 56 18.73 4.25 -11.65
C PRO A 56 18.27 4.01 -10.21
N TYR A 57 18.93 4.63 -9.22
CA TYR A 57 18.54 4.55 -7.81
C TYR A 57 17.14 5.16 -7.56
N VAL A 58 16.90 6.37 -8.07
CA VAL A 58 15.61 7.05 -7.92
C VAL A 58 14.51 6.29 -8.67
N ALA A 59 14.80 5.84 -9.90
CA ALA A 59 13.87 5.08 -10.71
C ALA A 59 13.44 3.77 -10.03
N TYR A 60 14.40 3.07 -9.43
CA TYR A 60 14.14 1.86 -8.66
C TYR A 60 13.18 2.11 -7.50
N HIS A 61 13.47 3.08 -6.62
CA HIS A 61 12.60 3.39 -5.49
C HIS A 61 11.24 3.96 -5.90
N ALA A 62 11.20 4.75 -6.97
CA ALA A 62 9.97 5.28 -7.52
C ALA A 62 9.06 4.18 -8.04
N LEU A 63 9.59 3.21 -8.79
CA LEU A 63 8.79 2.07 -9.27
C LEU A 63 8.34 1.16 -8.12
N GLN A 64 9.20 0.91 -7.13
CA GLN A 64 8.83 0.20 -5.90
C GLN A 64 7.63 0.87 -5.21
N ALA A 65 7.70 2.19 -5.01
CA ALA A 65 6.63 2.98 -4.40
C ALA A 65 5.35 2.97 -5.24
N THR A 66 5.45 3.12 -6.56
CA THR A 66 4.30 3.06 -7.48
C THR A 66 3.57 1.71 -7.39
N VAL A 67 4.31 0.61 -7.52
CA VAL A 67 3.70 -0.74 -7.51
C VAL A 67 3.11 -1.05 -6.15
N PHE A 68 3.78 -0.67 -5.06
CA PHE A 68 3.25 -0.86 -3.71
C PHE A 68 1.97 -0.07 -3.49
N GLN A 69 1.94 1.22 -3.82
CA GLN A 69 0.76 2.04 -3.60
C GLN A 69 -0.40 1.60 -4.51
N ALA A 70 -0.15 1.31 -5.79
CA ALA A 70 -1.20 0.88 -6.72
C ALA A 70 -1.73 -0.51 -6.37
N GLY A 71 -0.83 -1.49 -6.18
CA GLY A 71 -1.20 -2.85 -5.81
C GLY A 71 -1.86 -2.92 -4.43
N GLY A 72 -1.31 -2.17 -3.46
CA GLY A 72 -1.88 -2.03 -2.12
C GLY A 72 -3.26 -1.41 -2.13
N ALA A 73 -3.48 -0.35 -2.93
CA ALA A 73 -4.80 0.28 -3.08
C ALA A 73 -5.82 -0.69 -3.69
N VAL A 74 -5.45 -1.42 -4.74
CA VAL A 74 -6.33 -2.43 -5.36
C VAL A 74 -6.70 -3.52 -4.35
N LEU A 75 -5.71 -4.10 -3.66
CA LEU A 75 -5.96 -5.14 -2.65
C LEU A 75 -6.82 -4.61 -1.49
N TYR A 76 -6.57 -3.40 -1.03
CA TYR A 76 -7.33 -2.76 0.03
C TYR A 76 -8.80 -2.55 -0.37
N VAL A 77 -9.06 -1.98 -1.55
CA VAL A 77 -10.42 -1.73 -2.05
C VAL A 77 -11.18 -3.04 -2.27
N LEU A 78 -10.56 -4.03 -2.92
CA LEU A 78 -11.22 -5.33 -3.15
C LEU A 78 -11.60 -6.01 -1.83
N THR A 79 -10.68 -6.01 -0.87
CA THR A 79 -10.93 -6.60 0.45
C THR A 79 -12.00 -5.82 1.21
N ALA A 80 -11.98 -4.48 1.16
CA ALA A 80 -12.97 -3.63 1.78
C ALA A 80 -14.39 -3.86 1.20
N VAL A 81 -14.51 -4.03 -0.12
CA VAL A 81 -15.80 -4.34 -0.78
C VAL A 81 -16.34 -5.69 -0.33
N VAL A 82 -15.49 -6.73 -0.27
CA VAL A 82 -15.90 -8.06 0.22
C VAL A 82 -16.35 -8.01 1.68
N LEU A 83 -15.60 -7.31 2.55
CA LEU A 83 -15.94 -7.13 3.95
C LEU A 83 -17.24 -6.34 4.13
N ALA A 84 -17.44 -5.27 3.37
CA ALA A 84 -18.69 -4.49 3.38
C ALA A 84 -19.88 -5.36 2.97
N GLY A 85 -19.74 -6.18 1.92
CA GLY A 85 -20.76 -7.15 1.50
C GLY A 85 -21.08 -8.17 2.60
N ALA A 86 -20.06 -8.70 3.27
CA ALA A 86 -20.23 -9.63 4.38
C ALA A 86 -20.96 -8.99 5.57
N VAL A 87 -20.62 -7.74 5.91
CA VAL A 87 -21.32 -6.97 6.94
C VAL A 87 -22.79 -6.80 6.58
N VAL A 88 -23.10 -6.28 5.38
CA VAL A 88 -24.48 -6.08 4.92
C VAL A 88 -25.26 -7.39 4.95
N PHE A 89 -24.69 -8.47 4.42
CA PHE A 89 -25.32 -9.78 4.40
C PHE A 89 -25.61 -10.30 5.82
N SER A 90 -24.64 -10.21 6.72
CA SER A 90 -24.79 -10.71 8.10
C SER A 90 -25.89 -9.97 8.87
N TRP A 91 -25.97 -8.64 8.72
CA TRP A 91 -27.01 -7.84 9.34
C TRP A 91 -28.39 -8.05 8.71
N ALA A 92 -28.47 -8.18 7.37
CA ALA A 92 -29.71 -8.49 6.69
C ALA A 92 -30.27 -9.86 7.10
N ALA A 93 -29.40 -10.87 7.20
CA ALA A 93 -29.78 -12.21 7.66
C ALA A 93 -30.27 -12.19 9.13
N ALA A 94 -29.56 -11.49 10.01
CA ALA A 94 -29.96 -11.35 11.41
C ALA A 94 -31.30 -10.63 11.55
N ALA A 95 -31.54 -9.57 10.78
CA ALA A 95 -32.81 -8.83 10.80
C ALA A 95 -33.98 -9.67 10.26
N LEU A 96 -33.80 -10.36 9.13
CA LEU A 96 -34.84 -11.20 8.52
C LEU A 96 -35.24 -12.37 9.42
N LEU A 97 -34.27 -12.99 10.09
CA LEU A 97 -34.48 -14.12 11.00
C LEU A 97 -34.77 -13.69 12.45
N GLY A 98 -34.74 -12.38 12.75
CA GLY A 98 -34.88 -11.83 14.10
C GLY A 98 -36.22 -12.08 14.78
N VAL A 99 -37.26 -12.38 14.00
CA VAL A 99 -38.59 -12.79 14.50
C VAL A 99 -38.53 -14.20 15.12
N VAL A 100 -37.50 -14.97 14.80
CA VAL A 100 -37.24 -16.33 15.32
C VAL A 100 -36.00 -16.27 16.22
N VAL A 101 -35.91 -17.16 17.22
CA VAL A 101 -34.74 -17.29 18.13
C VAL A 101 -33.40 -17.37 17.36
N ILE A 102 -33.44 -17.89 16.13
CA ILE A 102 -32.28 -18.01 15.22
C ILE A 102 -31.66 -16.64 14.89
N GLY A 103 -32.44 -15.58 14.69
CA GLY A 103 -31.89 -14.25 14.39
C GLY A 103 -31.12 -13.65 15.56
N LEU A 104 -31.54 -13.91 16.80
CA LEU A 104 -30.80 -13.50 18.00
C LEU A 104 -29.43 -14.20 18.09
N ALA A 105 -29.35 -15.46 17.65
CA ALA A 105 -28.08 -16.21 17.58
C ALA A 105 -27.13 -15.70 16.48
N LEU A 106 -27.63 -15.00 15.47
CA LEU A 106 -26.82 -14.41 14.39
C LEU A 106 -26.27 -13.02 14.73
N LEU A 107 -26.83 -12.32 15.72
CA LEU A 107 -26.34 -11.00 16.14
C LEU A 107 -24.85 -11.01 16.55
N PRO A 108 -24.35 -11.95 17.37
CA PRO A 108 -22.92 -12.01 17.69
C PRO A 108 -22.04 -12.20 16.45
N VAL A 109 -22.51 -12.96 15.46
CA VAL A 109 -21.79 -13.19 14.19
C VAL A 109 -21.74 -11.89 13.39
N ALA A 110 -22.86 -11.18 13.23
CA ALA A 110 -22.90 -9.91 12.52
C ALA A 110 -21.98 -8.86 13.17
N VAL A 111 -22.00 -8.78 14.51
CA VAL A 111 -21.08 -7.91 15.27
C VAL A 111 -19.62 -8.31 15.04
N ALA A 112 -19.28 -9.60 15.13
CA ALA A 112 -17.92 -10.07 14.92
C ALA A 112 -17.40 -9.74 13.51
N VAL A 113 -18.23 -9.94 12.47
CA VAL A 113 -17.90 -9.58 11.09
C VAL A 113 -17.67 -8.07 10.95
N THR A 114 -18.51 -7.24 11.59
CA THR A 114 -18.30 -5.78 11.61
C THR A 114 -16.99 -5.38 12.30
N VAL A 115 -16.67 -5.99 13.44
CA VAL A 115 -15.41 -5.71 14.16
C VAL A 115 -14.20 -6.09 13.30
N LEU A 116 -14.22 -7.27 12.67
CA LEU A 116 -13.14 -7.70 11.78
C LEU A 116 -12.96 -6.74 10.59
N ALA A 117 -14.07 -6.26 10.01
CA ALA A 117 -14.03 -5.30 8.92
C ALA A 117 -13.37 -3.98 9.37
N ILE A 118 -13.77 -3.43 10.52
CA ILE A 118 -13.19 -2.20 11.07
C ILE A 118 -11.70 -2.38 11.38
N VAL A 119 -11.32 -3.49 12.02
CA VAL A 119 -9.91 -3.79 12.32
C VAL A 119 -9.09 -3.81 11.05
N PHE A 120 -9.55 -4.46 9.98
CA PHE A 120 -8.85 -4.47 8.70
C PHE A 120 -8.71 -3.05 8.11
N LEU A 121 -9.80 -2.28 8.06
CA LEU A 121 -9.82 -0.93 7.49
C LEU A 121 -8.87 0.03 8.21
N VAL A 122 -8.59 -0.20 9.49
CA VAL A 122 -7.65 0.62 10.27
C VAL A 122 -6.22 0.08 10.21
N VAL A 123 -6.03 -1.23 10.39
CA VAL A 123 -4.70 -1.83 10.50
C VAL A 123 -3.97 -1.86 9.16
N ALA A 124 -4.67 -2.12 8.05
CA ALA A 124 -4.02 -2.23 6.75
C ALA A 124 -3.35 -0.92 6.29
N PRO A 125 -3.99 0.28 6.39
CA PRO A 125 -3.33 1.54 6.09
C PRO A 125 -2.15 1.85 7.01
N LEU A 126 -2.26 1.54 8.31
CA LEU A 126 -1.17 1.76 9.26
C LEU A 126 0.04 0.87 8.97
N ALA A 127 -0.19 -0.41 8.66
CA ALA A 127 0.86 -1.32 8.22
C ALA A 127 1.51 -0.82 6.92
N GLY A 128 0.71 -0.34 5.96
CA GLY A 128 1.22 0.24 4.73
C GLY A 128 2.09 1.48 4.94
N LEU A 129 1.67 2.36 5.86
CA LEU A 129 2.45 3.54 6.25
C LEU A 129 3.79 3.14 6.88
N ALA A 130 3.81 2.13 7.75
CA ALA A 130 5.06 1.63 8.33
C ALA A 130 6.06 1.16 7.26
N TYR A 131 5.60 0.44 6.23
CA TYR A 131 6.46 0.04 5.11
C TYR A 131 6.95 1.23 4.27
N VAL A 132 6.09 2.23 4.04
CA VAL A 132 6.47 3.47 3.34
C VAL A 132 7.56 4.23 4.10
N LEU A 133 7.40 4.42 5.40
CA LEU A 133 8.37 5.11 6.23
C LEU A 133 9.70 4.35 6.29
N ARG A 134 9.65 3.02 6.39
CA ARG A 134 10.85 2.17 6.31
C ARG A 134 11.56 2.31 4.96
N GLY A 135 10.81 2.28 3.85
CA GLY A 135 11.35 2.47 2.51
C GLY A 135 11.99 3.85 2.33
N ALA A 136 11.34 4.90 2.82
CA ALA A 136 11.87 6.27 2.80
C ALA A 136 13.17 6.40 3.64
N TYR A 137 13.20 5.78 4.82
CA TYR A 137 14.35 5.79 5.71
C TYR A 137 15.58 5.12 5.08
N LEU A 138 15.40 3.92 4.51
CA LEU A 138 16.49 3.19 3.84
C LEU A 138 16.93 3.93 2.56
N ALA A 139 15.98 4.46 1.80
CA ALA A 139 16.27 5.26 0.62
C ALA A 139 17.10 6.51 0.95
N ALA A 140 16.82 7.18 2.07
CA ALA A 140 17.57 8.34 2.54
C ALA A 140 19.02 8.01 2.95
N ARG A 141 19.30 6.74 3.30
CA ARG A 141 20.63 6.21 3.63
C ARG A 141 21.42 5.70 2.42
N GLY A 142 20.82 5.66 1.24
CA GLY A 142 21.46 5.09 0.05
C GLY A 142 21.29 3.57 -0.05
N GLU A 143 20.40 2.99 0.76
CA GLU A 143 20.16 1.56 0.83
C GLU A 143 18.96 1.18 -0.04
N GLY A 144 19.08 0.06 -0.76
CA GLY A 144 17.98 -0.49 -1.53
C GLY A 144 16.84 -0.97 -0.63
N PHE A 145 15.60 -0.83 -1.11
CA PHE A 145 14.42 -1.35 -0.43
C PHE A 145 13.46 -2.01 -1.42
N GLU A 146 12.82 -3.08 -1.00
CA GLU A 146 11.80 -3.84 -1.74
C GLU A 146 10.58 -4.06 -0.85
N TYR A 147 9.39 -3.94 -1.43
CA TYR A 147 8.18 -4.31 -0.72
C TYR A 147 7.99 -5.84 -0.72
N PRO A 148 7.49 -6.45 0.38
CA PRO A 148 7.44 -7.91 0.53
C PRO A 148 6.69 -8.69 -0.56
N LEU A 149 5.60 -8.14 -1.13
CA LEU A 149 4.75 -8.87 -2.08
C LEU A 149 5.25 -8.79 -3.52
N PHE A 150 5.67 -7.59 -3.96
CA PHE A 150 5.94 -7.31 -5.37
C PHE A 150 7.33 -6.73 -5.61
N GLY A 151 8.09 -6.41 -4.56
CA GLY A 151 9.32 -5.66 -4.70
C GLY A 151 10.43 -6.43 -5.42
N GLY A 152 10.54 -7.73 -5.21
CA GLY A 152 11.49 -8.56 -5.95
C GLY A 152 11.17 -8.66 -7.45
N LEU A 153 9.88 -8.62 -7.84
CA LEU A 153 9.48 -8.59 -9.26
C LEU A 153 9.88 -7.26 -9.90
N VAL A 154 9.65 -6.15 -9.19
CA VAL A 154 10.05 -4.81 -9.61
C VAL A 154 11.57 -4.72 -9.79
N ALA A 155 12.34 -5.19 -8.80
CA ALA A 155 13.80 -5.21 -8.87
C ALA A 155 14.31 -5.96 -10.10
N ARG A 156 13.76 -7.16 -10.36
CA ARG A 156 14.11 -7.96 -11.55
C ARG A 156 13.77 -7.27 -12.86
N SER A 157 12.63 -6.58 -12.96
CA SER A 157 12.23 -5.86 -14.18
C SER A 157 13.17 -4.73 -14.57
N LEU A 158 13.92 -4.20 -13.59
CA LEU A 158 14.91 -3.14 -13.76
C LEU A 158 16.37 -3.67 -13.77
N GLY A 159 16.59 -4.99 -13.72
CA GLY A 159 17.93 -5.59 -13.75
C GLY A 159 18.71 -5.50 -12.43
N PHE A 160 18.04 -5.26 -11.30
CA PHE A 160 18.63 -5.27 -9.96
C PHE A 160 18.63 -6.67 -9.33
N ALA A 161 19.63 -6.92 -8.48
CA ALA A 161 19.62 -8.08 -7.59
C ALA A 161 18.55 -7.90 -6.51
N GLY A 162 17.81 -8.97 -6.22
CA GLY A 162 16.85 -8.95 -5.11
C GLY A 162 17.54 -8.64 -3.78
N VAL A 163 16.95 -7.76 -2.97
CA VAL A 163 17.41 -7.47 -1.61
C VAL A 163 16.97 -8.61 -0.69
N ASN A 164 17.93 -9.33 -0.11
CA ASN A 164 17.63 -10.41 0.83
C ASN A 164 17.38 -9.82 2.22
N TRP A 165 16.13 -9.84 2.68
CA TRP A 165 15.71 -9.31 3.99
C TRP A 165 16.23 -10.08 5.20
N LEU A 166 16.81 -11.26 4.96
CA LEU A 166 17.23 -12.23 5.99
C LEU A 166 18.75 -12.35 6.13
N ALA A 167 19.52 -11.47 5.47
CA ALA A 167 20.97 -11.37 5.60
C ALA A 167 21.35 -10.17 6.47
#